data_AF-A0A969GF37-F1
#
_entry.id   AF-A0A969GF37-F1
#
_cell.length_a   1.000
_cell.length_b   1.000
_cell.length_c   1.000
_cell.angle_alpha   90.00
_cell.angle_beta   90.00
_cell.angle_gamma   90.00
#
_symmetry.space_group_name_H-M   'P 1'
#
loop_
_entity.id
_entity.type
_entity.pdbx_description
1 polymer ?
#
loop_
_entity_poly.entity_id
_entity_poly.type
_entity_poly.pdbx_seq_one_letter_code
_entity_poly.pdbx_strand_id
1 'polypeptide(L)'
;MKGTYKRGRTSKEDLINSNWLRASEKNRAENVMIVDMVRNDFGKIAQIGSVHVPELFTIEKYPTLFQMTSTVQAKTKASVTQIFSALFPCASITGAPKISTMKIINELEASPRKIYTGSIGYIAPNRKARFNVAIRTALVDKKNKVVEFGVGGGIVWDSEDKDEYAEALLKAQVLTTPPQPEFSLFETLLWEKNKGYFLLDKHLARLKDSAEYFDFEFSKEEIENI
;
A
#
# COMPACT_ATOMS: atom_id res chain seq x y z
N MET A 1 6.54 -4.69 -0.56
CA MET A 1 5.95 -3.41 -0.14
C MET A 1 6.85 -2.78 0.91
N LYS A 2 7.57 -1.71 0.55
CA LYS A 2 8.39 -0.87 1.43
C LYS A 2 8.54 0.51 0.82
N GLY A 3 8.48 1.52 1.67
CA GLY A 3 8.46 2.94 1.35
C GLY A 3 7.07 3.54 1.36
N THR A 4 6.87 4.55 2.21
CA THR A 4 5.57 5.17 2.49
C THR A 4 5.71 6.68 2.37
N TYR A 5 4.72 7.35 1.79
CA TYR A 5 4.68 8.81 1.83
C TYR A 5 3.25 9.33 1.90
N LYS A 6 3.05 10.51 2.47
CA LYS A 6 1.71 11.09 2.65
C LYS A 6 1.10 11.52 1.31
N ARG A 7 -0.23 11.52 1.24
CA ARG A 7 -0.96 12.21 0.16
C ARG A 7 -0.72 13.73 0.24
N GLY A 8 -0.74 14.39 -0.91
CA GLY A 8 -0.75 15.85 -1.00
C GLY A 8 -2.16 16.40 -0.76
N ARG A 9 -2.29 17.70 -0.52
CA ARG A 9 -3.59 18.38 -0.35
C ARG A 9 -4.24 18.80 -1.66
N THR A 10 -3.47 18.76 -2.74
CA THR A 10 -3.86 19.15 -4.10
C THR A 10 -3.24 18.14 -5.08
N SER A 11 -3.80 17.99 -6.29
CA SER A 11 -3.23 17.10 -7.31
C SER A 11 -1.77 17.38 -7.60
N LYS A 12 -1.37 18.67 -7.60
CA LYS A 12 0.03 19.08 -7.78
C LYS A 12 0.92 18.59 -6.63
N GLU A 13 0.52 18.81 -5.38
CA GLU A 13 1.28 18.32 -4.22
C GLU A 13 1.31 16.79 -4.20
N ASP A 14 0.21 16.14 -4.55
CA ASP A 14 0.07 14.68 -4.59
C ASP A 14 1.01 14.06 -5.63
N LEU A 15 1.12 14.68 -6.80
CA LEU A 15 2.07 14.29 -7.85
C LEU A 15 3.52 14.51 -7.41
N ILE A 16 3.84 15.62 -6.76
CA ILE A 16 5.17 15.88 -6.21
C ILE A 16 5.54 14.79 -5.18
N ASN A 17 4.62 14.49 -4.26
CA ASN A 17 4.79 13.49 -3.21
C ASN A 17 4.99 12.07 -3.78
N SER A 18 4.19 11.69 -4.78
CA SER A 18 4.33 10.41 -5.49
C SER A 18 5.67 10.30 -6.22
N ASN A 19 6.08 11.35 -6.94
CA ASN A 19 7.36 11.39 -7.65
C ASN A 19 8.55 11.38 -6.70
N TRP A 20 8.45 12.09 -5.57
CA TRP A 20 9.47 12.04 -4.52
C TRP A 20 9.65 10.62 -3.99
N LEU A 21 8.56 9.92 -3.65
CA LEU A 21 8.62 8.55 -3.17
C LEU A 21 9.25 7.62 -4.21
N ARG A 22 8.87 7.78 -5.49
CA ARG A 22 9.44 7.01 -6.61
C ARG A 22 10.95 7.25 -6.76
N ALA A 23 11.41 8.49 -6.59
CA ALA A 23 12.81 8.86 -6.77
C ALA A 23 13.69 8.60 -5.54
N SER A 24 13.10 8.45 -4.35
CA SER A 24 13.81 8.34 -3.08
C SER A 24 14.77 7.15 -3.06
N GLU A 25 16.07 7.42 -2.93
CA GLU A 25 17.12 6.41 -2.83
C GLU A 25 16.95 5.51 -1.59
N LYS A 26 16.69 6.10 -0.41
CA LYS A 26 16.41 5.36 0.84
C LYS A 26 15.29 4.34 0.65
N ASN A 27 14.09 4.81 0.27
CA ASN A 27 12.92 3.96 0.05
C ASN A 27 13.16 2.86 -1.00
N ARG A 28 13.88 3.18 -2.09
CA ARG A 28 14.25 2.18 -3.11
C ARG A 28 15.22 1.14 -2.56
N ALA A 29 16.23 1.54 -1.80
CA ALA A 29 17.19 0.63 -1.19
C ALA A 29 16.51 -0.36 -0.24
N GLU A 30 15.63 0.14 0.64
CA GLU A 30 14.82 -0.71 1.52
C GLU A 30 13.93 -1.67 0.73
N ASN A 31 13.31 -1.19 -0.35
CA ASN A 31 12.45 -2.01 -1.18
C ASN A 31 13.22 -3.12 -1.90
N VAL A 32 14.40 -2.82 -2.47
CA VAL A 32 15.29 -3.82 -3.08
C VAL A 32 15.70 -4.88 -2.07
N MET A 33 16.08 -4.47 -0.85
CA MET A 33 16.44 -5.43 0.20
C MET A 33 15.31 -6.43 0.47
N ILE A 34 14.06 -5.98 0.51
CA ILE A 34 12.89 -6.86 0.65
C ILE A 34 12.67 -7.72 -0.59
N VAL A 35 12.81 -7.16 -1.79
CA VAL A 35 12.70 -7.91 -3.04
C VAL A 35 13.70 -9.05 -3.07
N ASP A 36 14.95 -8.80 -2.72
CA ASP A 36 16.00 -9.83 -2.71
C ASP A 36 15.74 -10.91 -1.66
N MET A 37 15.24 -10.54 -0.47
CA MET A 37 14.81 -11.52 0.51
C MET A 37 13.67 -12.40 -0.01
N VAL A 38 12.66 -11.81 -0.65
CA VAL A 38 11.54 -12.56 -1.24
C VAL A 38 12.02 -13.46 -2.38
N ARG A 39 12.94 -12.99 -3.23
CA ARG A 39 13.56 -13.81 -4.28
C ARG A 39 14.31 -15.00 -3.70
N ASN A 40 15.07 -14.79 -2.61
CA ASN A 40 15.76 -15.86 -1.90
C ASN A 40 14.77 -16.88 -1.29
N ASP A 41 13.68 -16.42 -0.68
CA ASP A 41 12.64 -17.29 -0.13
C ASP A 41 11.93 -18.08 -1.26
N PHE A 42 11.65 -17.44 -2.41
CA PHE A 42 11.10 -18.11 -3.59
C PHE A 42 12.06 -19.15 -4.15
N GLY A 43 13.37 -18.88 -4.14
CA GLY A 43 14.41 -19.81 -4.61
C GLY A 43 14.39 -21.18 -3.94
N LYS A 44 13.85 -21.28 -2.71
CA LYS A 44 13.70 -22.54 -1.96
C LYS A 44 12.63 -23.48 -2.53
N ILE A 45 11.64 -22.93 -3.25
CA ILE A 45 10.43 -23.64 -3.70
C ILE A 45 10.13 -23.48 -5.19
N ALA A 46 10.85 -22.60 -5.89
CA ALA A 46 10.63 -22.29 -7.30
C ALA A 46 11.36 -23.26 -8.23
N GLN A 47 10.86 -23.38 -9.46
CA GLN A 47 11.60 -23.99 -10.56
C GLN A 47 12.83 -23.14 -10.88
N ILE A 48 13.97 -23.79 -11.10
CA ILE A 48 15.24 -23.13 -11.43
C ILE A 48 15.04 -22.18 -12.61
N GLY A 49 15.54 -20.94 -12.48
CA GLY A 49 15.42 -19.90 -13.51
C GLY A 49 14.05 -19.24 -13.65
N SER A 50 13.04 -19.61 -12.84
CA SER A 50 11.68 -19.03 -12.97
C SER A 50 11.44 -17.79 -12.11
N VAL A 51 12.28 -17.54 -11.10
CA VAL A 51 12.14 -16.38 -10.19
C VAL A 51 12.54 -15.11 -10.93
N HIS A 52 11.61 -14.17 -11.06
CA HIS A 52 11.84 -12.87 -11.72
C HIS A 52 10.99 -11.77 -11.09
N VAL A 53 11.31 -10.52 -11.42
CA VAL A 53 10.71 -9.30 -10.86
C VAL A 53 10.12 -8.47 -12.00
N PRO A 54 8.86 -8.71 -12.40
CA PRO A 54 8.26 -8.00 -13.54
C PRO A 54 8.02 -6.51 -13.26
N GLU A 55 7.83 -6.12 -12.00
CA GLU A 55 7.56 -4.73 -11.61
C GLU A 55 8.39 -4.38 -10.38
N LEU A 56 9.06 -3.23 -10.44
CA LEU A 56 9.93 -2.74 -9.37
C LEU A 56 9.65 -1.26 -9.13
N PHE A 57 9.42 -0.88 -7.87
CA PHE A 57 9.14 0.49 -7.44
C PHE A 57 7.86 1.11 -8.01
N THR A 58 6.82 0.29 -8.22
CA THR A 58 5.48 0.78 -8.53
C THR A 58 4.97 1.62 -7.35
N ILE A 59 4.29 2.73 -7.63
CA ILE A 59 3.67 3.57 -6.60
C ILE A 59 2.17 3.33 -6.63
N GLU A 60 1.65 2.81 -5.53
CA GLU A 60 0.22 2.62 -5.31
C GLU A 60 -0.36 3.80 -4.51
N LYS A 61 -1.47 4.33 -5.01
CA LYS A 61 -2.25 5.39 -4.37
C LYS A 61 -3.27 4.75 -3.41
N TYR A 62 -3.24 5.17 -2.15
CA TYR A 62 -4.25 4.86 -1.15
C TYR A 62 -4.94 6.15 -0.67
N PRO A 63 -6.10 6.08 0.01
CA PRO A 63 -6.80 7.27 0.47
C PRO A 63 -5.96 8.19 1.37
N THR A 64 -5.09 7.64 2.22
CA THR A 64 -4.30 8.41 3.19
C THR A 64 -2.80 8.51 2.86
N LEU A 65 -2.29 7.69 1.94
CA LEU A 65 -0.85 7.62 1.64
C LEU A 65 -0.56 7.07 0.24
N PHE A 66 0.68 7.21 -0.19
CA PHE A 66 1.31 6.43 -1.24
C PHE A 66 2.14 5.29 -0.66
N GLN A 67 2.21 4.20 -1.39
CA GLN A 67 2.96 3.02 -1.02
C GLN A 67 3.81 2.54 -2.20
N MET A 68 5.10 2.34 -1.97
CA MET A 68 5.96 1.70 -2.96
C MET A 68 5.85 0.17 -2.88
N THR A 69 5.57 -0.45 -4.02
CA THR A 69 5.39 -1.89 -4.20
C THR A 69 6.28 -2.42 -5.33
N SER A 70 6.54 -3.71 -5.25
CA SER A 70 7.35 -4.46 -6.22
C SER A 70 6.79 -5.88 -6.27
N THR A 71 6.79 -6.46 -7.45
CA THR A 71 6.15 -7.75 -7.73
C THR A 71 7.24 -8.79 -8.02
N VAL A 72 7.20 -9.92 -7.30
CA VAL A 72 8.09 -11.07 -7.53
C VAL A 72 7.23 -12.26 -7.95
N GLN A 73 7.63 -12.93 -9.02
CA GLN A 73 6.90 -14.08 -9.57
C GLN A 73 7.84 -15.28 -9.78
N ALA A 74 7.28 -16.48 -9.64
CA ALA A 74 7.97 -17.73 -9.94
C ALA A 74 6.99 -18.86 -10.28
N LYS A 75 7.49 -19.92 -10.92
CA LYS A 75 6.74 -21.16 -11.15
C LYS A 75 7.09 -22.16 -10.05
N THR A 76 6.09 -22.80 -9.44
CA THR A 76 6.33 -23.79 -8.39
C THR A 76 5.37 -24.98 -8.47
N LYS A 77 5.88 -26.17 -8.12
CA LYS A 77 5.08 -27.37 -7.90
C LYS A 77 4.78 -27.61 -6.41
N ALA A 78 5.34 -26.80 -5.52
CA ALA A 78 5.22 -26.93 -4.07
C ALA A 78 3.75 -26.90 -3.61
N SER A 79 3.42 -27.63 -2.55
CA SER A 79 2.11 -27.55 -1.89
C SER A 79 1.93 -26.17 -1.22
N VAL A 80 0.69 -25.81 -0.89
CA VAL A 80 0.42 -24.58 -0.11
C VAL A 80 1.19 -24.58 1.21
N THR A 81 1.29 -25.73 1.89
CA THR A 81 2.06 -25.84 3.14
C THR A 81 3.54 -25.54 2.93
N GLN A 82 4.16 -26.09 1.88
CA GLN A 82 5.56 -25.79 1.54
C GLN A 82 5.76 -24.32 1.17
N ILE A 83 4.80 -23.70 0.47
CA ILE A 83 4.83 -22.27 0.17
C ILE A 83 4.82 -21.45 1.46
N PHE A 84 3.91 -21.75 2.39
CA PHE A 84 3.87 -21.06 3.68
C PHE A 84 5.16 -21.25 4.49
N SER A 85 5.68 -22.48 4.58
CA SER A 85 6.92 -22.75 5.32
C SER A 85 8.12 -21.96 4.78
N ALA A 86 8.16 -21.68 3.47
CA ALA A 86 9.24 -20.91 2.87
C ALA A 86 9.05 -19.39 3.00
N LEU A 87 7.82 -18.90 2.83
CA LEU A 87 7.53 -17.46 2.69
C LEU A 87 7.09 -16.79 4.00
N PHE A 88 6.51 -17.54 4.93
CA PHE A 88 5.93 -17.00 6.15
C PHE A 88 6.94 -17.03 7.32
N PRO A 89 6.95 -16.01 8.19
CA PRO A 89 6.27 -14.71 8.07
C PRO A 89 6.86 -13.85 6.95
N CYS A 90 6.06 -12.91 6.43
CA CYS A 90 6.43 -12.10 5.28
C CYS A 90 7.70 -11.27 5.52
N ALA A 91 8.55 -11.17 4.50
CA ALA A 91 9.83 -10.45 4.55
C ALA A 91 9.70 -9.00 5.02
N SER A 92 8.66 -8.28 4.57
CA SER A 92 8.50 -6.84 4.84
C SER A 92 8.08 -6.50 6.28
N ILE A 93 7.65 -7.48 7.08
CA ILE A 93 7.15 -7.29 8.46
C ILE A 93 8.04 -7.95 9.53
N THR A 94 9.07 -8.66 9.08
CA THR A 94 10.10 -9.24 9.94
C THR A 94 11.35 -8.38 9.86
N GLY A 95 12.05 -8.41 8.73
CA GLY A 95 13.35 -7.78 8.54
C GLY A 95 14.42 -8.78 8.11
N ALA A 96 15.63 -8.28 7.82
CA ALA A 96 16.75 -9.06 7.32
C ALA A 96 17.88 -9.09 8.36
N PRO A 97 18.42 -10.26 8.75
CA PRO A 97 17.98 -11.63 8.48
C PRO A 97 16.77 -12.08 9.32
N LYS A 98 15.79 -12.76 8.70
CA LYS A 98 14.47 -13.09 9.29
C LYS A 98 14.54 -13.69 10.71
N ILE A 99 15.38 -14.71 10.92
CA ILE A 99 15.47 -15.40 12.23
C ILE A 99 15.99 -14.46 13.32
N SER A 100 17.03 -13.68 13.02
CA SER A 100 17.60 -12.76 14.00
C SER A 100 16.62 -11.63 14.32
N THR A 101 15.95 -11.07 13.30
CA THR A 101 14.99 -10.00 13.53
C THR A 101 13.76 -10.48 14.32
N MET A 102 13.29 -11.71 14.09
CA MET A 102 12.19 -12.28 14.89
C MET A 102 12.56 -12.45 16.37
N LYS A 103 13.82 -12.75 16.70
CA LYS A 103 14.29 -12.81 18.09
C LYS A 103 14.26 -11.42 18.74
N ILE A 104 14.78 -10.42 18.05
CA ILE A 104 14.77 -9.02 18.51
C ILE A 104 13.32 -8.55 18.73
N ILE A 105 12.42 -8.83 17.78
CA ILE A 105 10.99 -8.51 17.92
C ILE A 105 10.41 -9.14 19.19
N ASN A 106 10.69 -10.42 19.43
CA ASN A 106 10.20 -11.14 20.60
C ASN A 106 10.79 -10.62 21.93
N GLU A 107 12.00 -10.07 21.90
CA GLU A 107 12.65 -9.45 23.07
C GLU A 107 12.13 -8.03 23.36
N LEU A 108 11.80 -7.26 22.33
CA LEU A 108 11.40 -5.86 22.45
C LEU A 108 9.90 -5.64 22.60
N GLU A 109 9.06 -6.48 21.99
CA GLU A 109 7.60 -6.30 22.04
C GLU A 109 7.00 -6.88 23.32
N ALA A 110 6.10 -6.13 23.96
CA ALA A 110 5.51 -6.50 25.24
C ALA A 110 4.46 -7.63 25.16
N SER A 111 4.02 -8.00 23.96
CA SER A 111 2.97 -9.01 23.78
C SER A 111 3.07 -9.71 22.41
N PRO A 112 2.49 -10.91 22.27
CA PRO A 112 2.42 -11.58 20.98
C PRO A 112 1.58 -10.79 19.99
N ARG A 113 2.01 -10.73 18.72
CA ARG A 113 1.32 -9.97 17.65
C ARG A 113 -0.06 -10.51 17.26
N LYS A 114 -0.47 -11.72 17.69
CA LYS A 114 -1.75 -12.36 17.32
C LYS A 114 -1.95 -12.35 15.79
N ILE A 115 -3.02 -11.73 15.28
CA ILE A 115 -3.28 -11.62 13.84
C ILE A 115 -2.40 -10.56 13.16
N TYR A 116 -1.89 -9.57 13.90
CA TYR A 116 -1.06 -8.51 13.32
C TYR A 116 0.21 -9.12 12.72
N THR A 117 0.52 -8.74 11.47
CA THR A 117 1.61 -9.30 10.65
C THR A 117 1.45 -10.79 10.29
N GLY A 118 0.29 -11.38 10.60
CA GLY A 118 -0.14 -12.70 10.15
C GLY A 118 -0.59 -12.71 8.69
N SER A 119 -1.50 -13.62 8.35
CA SER A 119 -2.02 -13.79 6.99
C SER A 119 -3.50 -14.14 7.00
N ILE A 120 -4.28 -13.52 6.12
CA ILE A 120 -5.71 -13.81 5.88
C ILE A 120 -5.87 -14.14 4.39
N GLY A 121 -6.67 -15.14 4.07
CA GLY A 121 -6.84 -15.53 2.67
C GLY A 121 -7.69 -16.76 2.48
N TYR A 122 -7.60 -17.34 1.29
CA TYR A 122 -8.36 -18.53 0.91
C TYR A 122 -7.53 -19.50 0.08
N ILE A 123 -7.98 -20.76 0.08
CA ILE A 123 -7.53 -21.83 -0.80
C ILE A 123 -8.76 -22.30 -1.57
N ALA A 124 -8.64 -22.40 -2.90
CA ALA A 124 -9.69 -22.85 -3.79
C ALA A 124 -9.19 -24.06 -4.63
N PRO A 125 -10.10 -24.80 -5.29
CA PRO A 125 -9.73 -25.85 -6.23
C PRO A 125 -8.78 -25.37 -7.33
N ASN A 126 -8.12 -26.32 -8.01
CA ASN A 126 -7.20 -26.03 -9.13
C ASN A 126 -5.96 -25.21 -8.75
N ARG A 127 -5.42 -25.44 -7.54
CA ARG A 127 -4.20 -24.78 -7.02
C ARG A 127 -4.28 -23.24 -7.03
N LYS A 128 -5.47 -22.69 -6.81
CA LYS A 128 -5.68 -21.24 -6.64
C LYS A 128 -5.69 -20.92 -5.15
N ALA A 129 -4.84 -20.00 -4.74
CA ALA A 129 -4.86 -19.48 -3.38
C ALA A 129 -4.43 -18.02 -3.40
N ARG A 130 -4.97 -17.22 -2.48
CA ARG A 130 -4.59 -15.82 -2.30
C ARG A 130 -4.57 -15.51 -0.82
N PHE A 131 -3.48 -14.90 -0.39
CA PHE A 131 -3.26 -14.50 0.98
C PHE A 131 -2.74 -13.07 1.01
N ASN A 132 -3.18 -12.30 2.00
CA ASN A 132 -2.60 -11.01 2.32
C ASN A 132 -1.61 -11.14 3.49
N VAL A 133 -0.94 -10.04 3.80
CA VAL A 133 -0.35 -9.85 5.13
C VAL A 133 -1.36 -9.09 5.96
N ALA A 134 -1.66 -9.56 7.17
CA ALA A 134 -2.62 -8.96 8.08
C ALA A 134 -2.03 -7.72 8.77
N ILE A 135 -1.82 -6.68 7.97
CA ILE A 135 -1.48 -5.32 8.38
C ILE A 135 -2.70 -4.41 8.16
N ARG A 136 -2.75 -3.26 8.84
CA ARG A 136 -3.93 -2.37 8.84
C ARG A 136 -5.23 -3.14 9.12
N THR A 137 -5.15 -4.10 10.05
CA THR A 137 -6.24 -5.01 10.41
C THR A 137 -6.54 -4.83 11.88
N ALA A 138 -7.81 -4.55 12.22
CA ALA A 138 -8.27 -4.47 13.60
C ALA A 138 -8.74 -5.85 14.08
N LEU A 139 -8.19 -6.32 15.20
CA LEU A 139 -8.69 -7.50 15.91
C LEU A 139 -9.74 -7.06 16.92
N VAL A 140 -10.98 -7.49 16.71
CA VAL A 140 -12.12 -7.09 17.55
C VAL A 140 -12.56 -8.24 18.45
N ASP A 141 -12.34 -8.10 19.75
CA ASP A 141 -12.90 -8.97 20.76
C ASP A 141 -14.24 -8.40 21.25
N LYS A 142 -15.34 -8.92 20.69
CA LYS A 142 -16.70 -8.48 21.04
C LYS A 142 -17.09 -8.82 22.48
N LYS A 143 -16.53 -9.90 23.06
CA LYS A 143 -16.88 -10.35 24.40
C LYS A 143 -16.30 -9.40 25.44
N ASN A 144 -15.02 -9.07 25.28
CA ASN A 144 -14.31 -8.18 26.19
C ASN A 144 -14.41 -6.68 25.80
N LYS A 145 -15.05 -6.37 24.66
CA LYS A 145 -15.17 -5.02 24.10
C LYS A 145 -13.81 -4.35 23.87
N VAL A 146 -12.83 -5.13 23.42
CA VAL A 146 -11.47 -4.66 23.13
C VAL A 146 -11.22 -4.69 21.63
N VAL A 147 -10.58 -3.64 21.12
CA VAL A 147 -10.08 -3.58 19.74
C VAL A 147 -8.58 -3.38 19.79
N GLU A 148 -7.84 -4.24 19.10
CA GLU A 148 -6.39 -4.13 18.94
C GLU A 148 -6.06 -3.84 17.48
N PHE A 149 -5.23 -2.81 17.25
CA PHE A 149 -4.75 -2.46 15.91
C PHE A 149 -3.23 -2.31 15.96
N GLY A 150 -2.53 -3.24 15.33
CA GLY A 150 -1.07 -3.22 15.24
C GLY A 150 -0.59 -2.28 14.14
N VAL A 151 0.43 -1.50 14.45
CA VAL A 151 1.13 -0.62 13.50
C VAL A 151 2.63 -0.63 13.75
N GLY A 152 3.43 -0.40 12.72
CA GLY A 152 4.88 -0.42 12.83
C GLY A 152 5.60 0.02 11.56
N GLY A 153 6.92 0.14 11.68
CA GLY A 153 7.88 0.50 10.64
C GLY A 153 8.95 -0.57 10.46
N GLY A 154 9.82 -0.40 9.46
CA GLY A 154 11.05 -1.19 9.39
C GLY A 154 12.19 -0.30 9.83
N ILE A 155 12.98 -0.76 10.80
CA ILE A 155 14.11 0.01 11.30
C ILE A 155 15.38 -0.42 10.54
N VAL A 156 16.08 0.55 10.00
CA VAL A 156 17.40 0.44 9.38
C VAL A 156 18.42 1.27 10.17
N TRP A 157 19.70 1.13 9.87
CA TRP A 157 20.79 1.72 10.66
C TRP A 157 20.76 3.25 10.71
N ASP A 158 20.22 3.90 9.68
CA ASP A 158 20.03 5.35 9.53
C ASP A 158 18.58 5.79 9.80
N SER A 159 17.81 4.96 10.52
CA SER A 159 16.47 5.34 10.97
C SER A 159 16.53 6.31 12.14
N GLU A 160 15.74 7.38 12.04
CA GLU A 160 15.53 8.34 13.11
C GLU A 160 14.23 8.00 13.86
N ASP A 161 14.27 8.05 15.19
CA ASP A 161 13.16 7.64 16.07
C ASP A 161 11.85 8.38 15.76
N LYS A 162 11.94 9.70 15.58
CA LYS A 162 10.80 10.59 15.29
C LYS A 162 10.17 10.28 13.95
N ASP A 163 10.98 9.97 12.94
CA ASP A 163 10.51 9.71 11.58
C ASP A 163 9.76 8.37 11.53
N GLU A 164 10.31 7.33 12.16
CA GLU A 164 9.67 6.01 12.21
C GLU A 164 8.37 6.03 13.02
N TYR A 165 8.34 6.80 14.11
CA TYR A 165 7.11 7.00 14.88
C TYR A 165 6.06 7.78 14.07
N ALA A 166 6.46 8.83 13.34
CA ALA A 166 5.57 9.56 12.45
C ALA A 166 5.02 8.68 11.32
N GLU A 167 5.85 7.81 10.74
CA GLU A 167 5.40 6.82 9.74
C GLU A 167 4.39 5.83 10.34
N ALA A 168 4.62 5.34 11.56
CA ALA A 168 3.68 4.47 12.25
C ALA A 168 2.32 5.18 12.46
N LEU A 169 2.33 6.43 12.93
CA LEU A 169 1.10 7.21 13.06
C LEU A 169 0.40 7.44 11.72
N LEU A 170 1.15 7.74 10.65
CA LEU A 170 0.60 7.90 9.30
C LEU A 170 -0.13 6.63 8.83
N LYS A 171 0.43 5.44 9.09
CA LYS A 171 -0.23 4.16 8.77
C LYS A 171 -1.47 3.90 9.62
N ALA A 172 -1.50 4.41 10.86
CA ALA A 172 -2.64 4.29 11.77
C ALA A 172 -3.77 5.30 11.49
N GLN A 173 -3.54 6.32 10.66
CA GLN A 173 -4.54 7.34 10.33
C GLN A 173 -5.83 6.76 9.74
N VAL A 174 -5.83 5.55 9.20
CA VAL A 174 -7.07 4.87 8.75
C VAL A 174 -8.11 4.71 9.87
N LEU A 175 -7.71 4.70 11.14
CA LEU A 175 -8.63 4.61 12.28
C LEU A 175 -9.26 5.95 12.67
N THR A 176 -8.54 7.05 12.43
CA THR A 176 -8.94 8.39 12.88
C THR A 176 -9.44 9.27 11.75
N THR A 177 -9.06 8.96 10.52
CA THR A 177 -9.57 9.61 9.32
C THR A 177 -10.99 9.10 9.10
N PRO A 178 -12.01 9.96 9.19
CA PRO A 178 -13.36 9.54 8.90
C PRO A 178 -13.42 8.98 7.47
N PRO A 179 -14.27 7.98 7.21
CA PRO A 179 -14.52 7.59 5.83
C PRO A 179 -14.90 8.85 5.04
N GLN A 180 -14.35 8.98 3.83
CA GLN A 180 -14.76 10.05 2.91
C GLN A 180 -16.29 10.01 2.87
N PRO A 181 -16.99 11.11 3.20
CA PRO A 181 -18.43 11.14 3.07
C PRO A 181 -18.79 10.85 1.62
N GLU A 182 -19.98 10.33 1.35
CA GLU A 182 -20.47 10.34 -0.03
C GLU A 182 -20.61 11.80 -0.47
N PHE A 183 -19.91 12.17 -1.55
CA PHE A 183 -19.99 13.49 -2.13
C PHE A 183 -19.94 13.39 -3.65
N SER A 184 -20.38 14.46 -4.31
CA SER A 184 -20.32 14.59 -5.76
C SER A 184 -19.45 15.79 -6.13
N LEU A 185 -18.75 15.66 -7.24
CA LEU A 185 -18.11 16.79 -7.90
C LEU A 185 -19.14 17.49 -8.79
N PHE A 186 -19.22 18.82 -8.70
CA PHE A 186 -20.08 19.62 -9.57
C PHE A 186 -19.38 20.92 -9.97
N GLU A 187 -19.82 21.48 -11.09
CA GLU A 187 -19.34 22.75 -11.63
C GLU A 187 -20.51 23.68 -11.87
N THR A 188 -20.31 24.99 -11.65
CA THR A 188 -21.28 26.02 -12.00
C THR A 188 -20.76 26.79 -13.20
N LEU A 189 -21.53 26.77 -14.29
CA LEU A 189 -21.15 27.32 -15.58
C LEU A 189 -22.02 28.54 -15.92
N LEU A 190 -21.42 29.61 -16.41
CA LEU A 190 -22.17 30.71 -17.03
C LEU A 190 -22.52 30.32 -18.46
N TRP A 191 -23.81 30.35 -18.80
CA TRP A 191 -24.29 30.15 -20.16
C TRP A 191 -24.81 31.46 -20.76
N GLU A 192 -24.36 31.79 -21.96
CA GLU A 192 -24.80 32.95 -22.73
C GLU A 192 -25.45 32.50 -24.04
N LYS A 193 -26.67 32.98 -24.32
CA LYS A 193 -27.55 32.53 -25.44
C LYS A 193 -26.88 32.41 -26.80
N ASN A 194 -25.87 33.24 -27.10
CA ASN A 194 -25.18 33.27 -28.40
C ASN A 194 -23.67 32.93 -28.30
N LYS A 195 -23.15 32.63 -27.11
CA LYS A 195 -21.73 32.32 -26.89
C LYS A 195 -21.49 30.95 -26.25
N GLY A 196 -22.56 30.29 -25.80
CA GLY A 196 -22.47 28.99 -25.11
C GLY A 196 -21.95 29.14 -23.69
N TYR A 197 -21.27 28.11 -23.21
CA TYR A 197 -20.69 28.08 -21.87
C TYR A 197 -19.38 28.88 -21.80
N PHE A 198 -19.34 29.88 -20.93
CA PHE A 198 -18.16 30.69 -20.69
C PHE A 198 -17.03 29.84 -20.09
N LEU A 199 -15.86 29.83 -20.74
CA LEU A 199 -14.66 29.11 -20.29
C LEU A 199 -14.86 27.60 -20.06
N LEU A 200 -15.71 26.94 -20.85
CA LEU A 200 -16.04 25.51 -20.70
C LEU A 200 -14.81 24.63 -20.48
N ASP A 201 -13.78 24.74 -21.33
CA ASP A 201 -12.56 23.94 -21.22
C ASP A 201 -11.84 24.10 -19.87
N LYS A 202 -11.88 25.30 -19.26
CA LYS A 202 -11.26 25.54 -17.95
C LYS A 202 -12.07 24.90 -16.83
N HIS A 203 -13.40 24.92 -16.92
CA HIS A 203 -14.27 24.22 -15.97
C HIS A 203 -14.08 22.70 -16.06
N LEU A 204 -14.08 22.15 -17.27
CA LEU A 204 -13.82 20.73 -17.49
C LEU A 204 -12.43 20.31 -17.00
N ALA A 205 -11.40 21.15 -17.19
CA ALA A 205 -10.07 20.89 -16.66
C ALA A 205 -10.04 20.85 -15.12
N ARG A 206 -10.76 21.74 -14.43
CA ARG A 206 -10.83 21.75 -12.96
C ARG A 206 -11.63 20.57 -12.41
N LEU A 207 -12.74 20.22 -13.07
CA LEU A 207 -13.53 19.05 -12.72
C LEU A 207 -12.72 17.76 -12.88
N LYS A 208 -11.99 17.64 -14.00
CA LYS A 208 -11.06 16.54 -14.25
C LYS A 208 -9.97 16.45 -13.18
N ASP A 209 -9.33 17.56 -12.83
CA ASP A 209 -8.29 17.61 -11.78
C ASP A 209 -8.83 17.11 -10.44
N SER A 210 -10.05 17.52 -10.09
CA SER A 210 -10.72 17.06 -8.86
C SER A 210 -11.07 15.56 -8.94
N ALA A 211 -11.56 15.10 -10.09
CA ALA A 211 -11.90 13.70 -10.30
C ALA A 211 -10.67 12.80 -10.20
N GLU A 212 -9.55 13.17 -10.81
CA GLU A 212 -8.28 12.45 -10.71
C GLU A 212 -7.74 12.41 -9.27
N TYR A 213 -7.87 13.50 -8.52
CA TYR A 213 -7.41 13.56 -7.12
C TYR A 213 -8.22 12.64 -6.20
N PHE A 214 -9.54 12.64 -6.36
CA PHE A 214 -10.49 11.88 -5.52
C PHE A 214 -10.86 10.50 -6.08
N ASP A 215 -10.26 10.07 -7.19
CA ASP A 215 -10.52 8.79 -7.87
C ASP A 215 -11.98 8.63 -8.36
N PHE A 216 -12.59 9.73 -8.85
CA PHE A 216 -13.86 9.67 -9.58
C PHE A 216 -13.62 9.35 -11.06
N GLU A 217 -14.55 8.60 -11.64
CA GLU A 217 -14.60 8.41 -13.10
C GLU A 217 -14.95 9.74 -13.77
N PHE A 218 -14.21 10.11 -14.81
CA PHE A 218 -14.40 11.34 -15.56
C PHE A 218 -14.44 11.04 -17.05
N SER A 219 -15.55 11.38 -17.71
CA SER A 219 -15.71 11.30 -19.15
C SER A 219 -16.08 12.67 -19.70
N LYS A 220 -15.19 13.26 -20.51
CA LYS A 220 -15.45 14.56 -21.16
C LYS A 220 -16.67 14.47 -22.10
N GLU A 221 -16.77 13.38 -22.85
CA GLU A 221 -17.85 13.16 -23.82
C GLU A 221 -19.22 13.05 -23.14
N GLU A 222 -19.30 12.37 -22.00
CA GLU A 222 -20.57 12.26 -21.26
C GLU A 222 -21.03 13.63 -20.73
N ILE A 223 -20.09 14.48 -20.31
CA ILE A 223 -20.39 15.81 -19.75
C ILE A 223 -20.78 16.81 -20.85
N GLU A 224 -20.16 16.75 -22.03
CA GLU A 224 -20.46 17.66 -23.14
C GLU A 224 -21.78 17.35 -23.87
N ASN A 225 -22.34 16.14 -23.65
CA ASN A 225 -23.60 15.70 -24.24
C ASN A 225 -24.85 16.00 -23.36
N ILE A 226 -24.69 16.73 -22.24
CA ILE A 226 -25.76 17.19 -21.32
C ILE A 226 -26.19 18.62 -21.66
#